data_AF-A0A7S7C208-F1
#
_entry.id   AF-A0A7S7C208-F1
#
_cell.length_a   1.000
_cell.length_b   1.000
_cell.length_c   1.000
_cell.angle_alpha   90.00
_cell.angle_beta   90.00
_cell.angle_gamma   90.00
#
_symmetry.space_group_name_H-M   'P 1'
#
loop_
_entity.id
_entity.type
_entity.pdbx_description
1 polymer ?
#
loop_
_entity_poly.entity_id
_entity_poly.type
_entity_poly.pdbx_seq_one_letter_code
_entity_poly.pdbx_strand_id
1 'polypeptide(L)'
;MAASVPTLGTAQSVQHAVSSRIISVAPGVRSLAFSANGKTVACYAVYANRSVAGPTLSSAVNYQVVSSSSSCRDQPYAVGYSVNFQPPSNKNMVFFRIDGAGRIAITEN
;
A
#
# COMPACT_ATOMS: atom_id res chain seq x y z
N MET A 1 30.21 -26.33 36.03
CA MET A 1 29.31 -26.49 34.87
C MET A 1 28.74 -25.12 34.55
N ALA A 2 29.18 -24.52 33.45
CA ALA A 2 28.73 -23.20 33.02
C ALA A 2 27.39 -23.35 32.28
N ALA A 3 26.35 -22.71 32.79
CA ALA A 3 25.05 -22.65 32.13
C ALA A 3 25.10 -21.56 31.06
N SER A 4 25.04 -21.99 29.80
CA SER A 4 24.95 -21.11 28.64
C SER A 4 23.65 -20.31 28.70
N VAL A 5 23.77 -19.00 28.88
CA VAL A 5 22.66 -18.04 28.78
C VAL A 5 22.18 -18.05 27.32
N PRO A 6 20.87 -18.13 27.03
CA PRO A 6 20.39 -18.02 25.66
C PRO A 6 20.78 -16.64 25.13
N THR A 7 21.59 -16.62 24.09
CA THR A 7 21.90 -15.42 23.31
C THR A 7 20.58 -14.86 22.80
N LEU A 8 20.26 -13.62 23.18
CA LEU A 8 19.21 -12.84 22.55
C LEU A 8 19.54 -12.77 21.05
N GLY A 9 18.83 -13.59 20.28
CA GLY A 9 18.95 -13.63 18.83
C GLY A 9 18.74 -12.24 18.27
N THR A 10 19.76 -11.75 17.57
CA THR A 10 19.71 -10.80 16.45
C THR A 10 18.53 -9.84 16.48
N ALA A 11 18.81 -8.57 16.78
CA ALA A 11 17.93 -7.47 16.44
C ALA A 11 17.54 -7.60 14.96
N GLN A 12 16.35 -8.17 14.70
CA GLN A 12 15.71 -8.06 13.41
C GLN A 12 15.55 -6.56 13.23
N SER A 13 16.25 -5.99 12.26
CA SER A 13 15.99 -4.64 11.78
C SER A 13 14.48 -4.51 11.68
N VAL A 14 13.88 -3.77 12.63
CA VAL A 14 12.43 -3.69 12.77
C VAL A 14 11.96 -2.98 11.52
N GLN A 15 11.59 -3.74 10.48
CA GLN A 15 10.99 -3.19 9.29
C GLN A 15 9.68 -2.59 9.75
N HIS A 16 9.67 -1.26 9.82
CA HIS A 16 8.52 -0.53 10.31
C HIS A 16 7.33 -0.79 9.38
N ALA A 17 6.37 -1.54 9.90
CA ALA A 17 5.18 -1.95 9.20
C ALA A 17 4.12 -0.84 9.31
N VAL A 18 3.77 -0.26 8.18
CA VAL A 18 2.83 0.86 8.08
C VAL A 18 1.51 0.34 7.53
N SER A 19 0.44 0.46 8.32
CA SER A 19 -0.89 0.08 7.86
C SER A 19 -1.36 1.02 6.74
N SER A 20 -2.24 0.57 5.86
CA SER A 20 -2.82 1.46 4.87
C SER A 20 -4.33 1.33 4.69
N ARG A 21 -4.93 2.42 4.24
CA ARG A 21 -6.34 2.47 3.84
C ARG A 21 -6.49 3.11 2.48
N ILE A 22 -7.45 2.61 1.72
CA ILE A 22 -7.83 3.18 0.44
C ILE A 22 -9.18 3.86 0.64
N ILE A 23 -9.29 5.11 0.23
CA ILE A 23 -10.50 5.92 0.31
C ILE A 23 -10.75 6.46 -1.09
N SER A 24 -11.90 6.18 -1.66
CA SER A 24 -12.23 6.67 -3.00
C SER A 24 -13.55 7.42 -2.99
N VAL A 25 -13.59 8.53 -3.72
CA VAL A 25 -14.85 9.17 -4.14
C VAL A 25 -15.07 9.01 -5.66
N ALA A 26 -14.17 8.33 -6.36
CA ALA A 26 -14.22 8.16 -7.80
C ALA A 26 -15.24 7.08 -8.19
N PRO A 27 -16.29 7.40 -8.97
CA PRO A 27 -17.22 6.39 -9.49
C PRO A 27 -16.57 5.49 -10.55
N GLY A 28 -15.56 6.00 -11.25
CA GLY A 28 -14.90 5.29 -12.36
C GLY A 28 -13.73 4.39 -11.96
N VAL A 29 -13.26 4.43 -10.70
CA VAL A 29 -12.14 3.59 -10.25
C VAL A 29 -12.66 2.36 -9.53
N ARG A 30 -12.29 1.19 -10.05
CA ARG A 30 -12.73 -0.12 -9.55
C ARG A 30 -11.62 -0.91 -8.88
N SER A 31 -10.36 -0.57 -9.13
CA SER A 31 -9.23 -1.20 -8.47
C SER A 31 -8.05 -0.26 -8.24
N LEU A 32 -7.19 -0.69 -7.30
CA LEU A 32 -5.92 -0.07 -6.99
C LEU A 32 -4.85 -1.17 -6.96
N ALA A 33 -3.92 -1.11 -7.91
CA ALA A 33 -2.80 -2.03 -8.03
C ALA A 33 -1.60 -1.51 -7.25
N PHE A 34 -0.89 -2.40 -6.58
CA PHE A 34 0.32 -2.11 -5.81
C PHE A 34 1.49 -2.92 -6.34
N SER A 35 2.60 -2.23 -6.57
CA SER A 35 3.88 -2.84 -6.90
C SER A 35 4.93 -2.42 -5.89
N ALA A 36 5.78 -3.34 -5.44
CA ALA A 36 6.90 -3.10 -4.54
C ALA A 36 8.20 -3.31 -5.31
N ASN A 37 9.07 -2.29 -5.33
CA ASN A 37 10.34 -2.31 -6.05
C ASN A 37 10.21 -2.82 -7.51
N GLY A 38 9.16 -2.38 -8.20
CA GLY A 38 8.88 -2.74 -9.60
C GLY A 38 8.20 -4.10 -9.81
N LYS A 39 7.86 -4.85 -8.75
CA LYS A 39 7.11 -6.11 -8.85
C LYS A 39 5.68 -5.93 -8.38
N THR A 40 4.69 -6.31 -9.19
CA THR A 40 3.29 -6.31 -8.79
C THR A 40 3.08 -7.23 -7.59
N VAL A 41 2.53 -6.68 -6.51
CA VAL A 41 2.32 -7.39 -5.24
C VAL A 41 0.86 -7.76 -5.06
N ALA A 42 -0.05 -6.81 -5.30
CA ALA A 42 -1.45 -6.99 -4.95
C ALA A 42 -2.37 -6.04 -5.73
N CYS A 43 -3.64 -6.43 -5.81
CA CYS A 43 -4.72 -5.58 -6.30
C CYS A 43 -5.84 -5.53 -5.29
N TYR A 44 -6.37 -4.33 -5.03
CA TYR A 44 -7.45 -4.10 -4.08
C TYR A 44 -8.67 -3.53 -4.81
N ALA A 45 -9.85 -4.07 -4.50
CA ALA A 45 -11.10 -3.55 -5.02
C ALA A 45 -11.38 -2.17 -4.40
N VAL A 46 -11.78 -1.23 -5.27
CA VAL A 46 -12.14 0.14 -4.89
C VAL A 46 -13.62 0.34 -5.11
N TYR A 47 -14.26 1.02 -4.16
CA TYR A 47 -15.67 1.37 -4.24
C TYR A 47 -15.83 2.86 -3.96
N ALA A 48 -16.61 3.54 -4.79
CA ALA A 48 -16.92 4.95 -4.60
C ALA A 48 -17.58 5.19 -3.23
N ASN A 49 -17.15 6.25 -2.55
CA ASN A 49 -17.59 6.69 -1.24
C ASN A 49 -17.41 5.64 -0.13
N ARG A 50 -16.39 4.77 -0.26
CA ARG A 50 -16.04 3.78 0.76
C ARG A 50 -14.56 3.85 1.12
N SER A 51 -14.27 3.41 2.34
CA SER A 51 -12.92 3.10 2.78
C SER A 51 -12.74 1.59 2.88
N VAL A 52 -11.63 1.08 2.33
CA VAL A 52 -11.24 -0.33 2.44
C VAL A 52 -9.82 -0.43 2.99
N ALA A 53 -9.52 -1.55 3.64
CA ALA A 53 -8.16 -1.84 4.09
C ALA A 53 -7.24 -2.06 2.87
N GLY A 54 -6.07 -1.45 2.91
CA GLY A 54 -5.00 -1.67 1.93
C GLY A 54 -3.94 -2.66 2.43
N PRO A 55 -2.81 -2.80 1.72
CA PRO A 55 -1.70 -3.63 2.17
C PRO A 55 -0.99 -3.05 3.40
N THR A 56 -0.33 -3.90 4.16
CA THR A 56 0.71 -3.46 5.10
C THR A 56 1.97 -3.14 4.31
N LEU A 57 2.50 -1.94 4.51
CA LEU A 57 3.62 -1.39 3.76
C LEU A 57 4.89 -1.43 4.63
N SER A 58 6.05 -1.59 4.00
CA SER A 58 7.36 -1.52 4.66
C SER A 58 8.01 -0.18 4.34
N SER A 59 8.43 0.57 5.36
CA SER A 59 9.12 1.86 5.14
C SER A 59 10.47 1.73 4.40
N ALA A 60 11.02 0.52 4.27
CA ALA A 60 12.23 0.23 3.51
C ALA A 60 12.00 -0.01 2.01
N VAL A 61 10.75 0.05 1.54
CA VAL A 61 10.36 -0.37 0.18
C VAL A 61 9.74 0.79 -0.59
N ASN A 62 10.13 0.94 -1.85
CA ASN A 62 9.47 1.87 -2.76
C ASN A 62 8.25 1.19 -3.39
N TYR A 63 7.10 1.83 -3.26
CA TYR A 63 5.84 1.34 -3.80
C TYR A 63 5.39 2.20 -4.97
N GLN A 64 4.88 1.54 -6.00
CA GLN A 64 4.08 2.15 -7.04
C GLN A 64 2.62 1.76 -6.84
N VAL A 65 1.73 2.74 -6.93
CA VAL A 65 0.29 2.53 -6.80
C VAL A 65 -0.38 3.04 -8.06
N VAL A 66 -1.24 2.22 -8.68
CA VAL A 66 -1.91 2.55 -9.94
C VAL A 66 -3.42 2.37 -9.79
N SER A 67 -4.19 3.42 -10.04
CA SER A 67 -5.66 3.35 -10.07
C SER A 67 -6.12 2.82 -11.40
N SER A 68 -7.25 2.10 -11.42
CA SER A 68 -7.82 1.63 -12.67
C SER A 68 -9.34 1.54 -12.64
N SER A 69 -9.93 1.75 -13.81
CA SER A 69 -11.35 1.52 -14.08
C SER A 69 -11.69 0.05 -14.28
N SER A 70 -10.70 -0.82 -14.41
CA SER A 70 -10.86 -2.28 -14.46
C SER A 70 -10.91 -2.86 -13.05
N SER A 71 -11.60 -3.98 -12.87
CA SER A 71 -11.58 -4.70 -11.58
C SER A 71 -10.29 -5.52 -11.46
N CYS A 72 -9.93 -5.95 -10.25
CA CYS A 72 -8.76 -6.83 -10.04
C CYS A 72 -8.81 -8.19 -10.76
N ARG A 73 -9.99 -8.59 -11.27
CA ARG A 73 -10.17 -9.81 -12.07
C ARG A 73 -9.95 -9.60 -13.56
N ASP A 74 -10.04 -8.37 -14.03
CA ASP A 74 -9.88 -8.00 -15.43
C ASP A 74 -8.39 -7.80 -15.72
N GLN A 75 -7.88 -8.20 -16.90
CA GLN A 75 -6.51 -7.89 -17.31
C GLN A 75 -6.51 -7.02 -18.58
N PRO A 76 -5.70 -5.95 -18.64
CA PRO A 76 -4.88 -5.38 -17.56
C PRO A 76 -5.72 -4.56 -16.55
N TYR A 77 -5.43 -4.68 -15.25
CA TYR A 77 -6.07 -3.91 -14.17
C TYR A 77 -5.22 -2.75 -13.63
N ALA A 78 -4.00 -2.54 -14.15
CA ALA A 78 -3.10 -1.47 -13.70
C ALA A 78 -2.96 -0.40 -14.80
N VAL A 79 -4.08 0.17 -15.22
CA VAL A 79 -4.18 1.18 -16.27
C VAL A 79 -4.93 2.40 -15.74
N GLY A 80 -4.20 3.48 -15.48
CA GLY A 80 -4.72 4.74 -14.96
C GLY A 80 -3.65 5.58 -14.29
N TYR A 81 -4.03 6.39 -13.29
CA TYR A 81 -3.10 7.29 -12.60
C TYR A 81 -2.14 6.49 -11.73
N SER A 82 -0.85 6.82 -11.80
CA SER A 82 0.17 6.20 -10.99
C SER A 82 0.86 7.19 -10.07
N VAL A 83 1.23 6.72 -8.88
CA VAL A 83 2.06 7.46 -7.93
C VAL A 83 3.11 6.52 -7.36
N ASN A 84 4.33 7.02 -7.21
CA ASN A 84 5.40 6.32 -6.50
C ASN A 84 5.57 6.96 -5.13
N PHE A 85 5.75 6.14 -4.10
CA PHE A 85 6.00 6.62 -2.76
C PHE A 85 6.75 5.60 -1.92
N GLN A 86 7.42 6.09 -0.88
CA GLN A 86 8.00 5.27 0.16
C GLN A 86 7.32 5.65 1.49
N PRO A 87 6.73 4.70 2.23
CA PRO A 87 6.09 5.00 3.51
C PRO A 87 7.13 5.55 4.48
N PRO A 88 6.86 6.66 5.18
CA PRO A 88 7.76 7.17 6.20
C PRO A 88 7.90 6.20 7.38
N SER A 89 9.11 6.11 7.93
CA SER A 89 9.44 5.23 9.05
C SER A 89 8.89 5.68 10.41
N ASN A 90 8.39 6.92 10.51
CA ASN A 90 7.83 7.50 11.73
C ASN A 90 6.30 7.57 11.72
N LYS A 91 5.64 6.98 10.72
CA LYS A 91 4.18 6.96 10.59
C LYS A 91 3.64 5.56 10.68
N ASN A 92 2.49 5.39 11.32
CA ASN A 92 1.89 4.08 11.51
C ASN A 92 0.79 3.80 10.48
N MET A 93 0.28 4.84 9.81
CA MET A 93 -0.77 4.68 8.81
C MET A 93 -0.64 5.62 7.61
N VAL A 94 -0.91 5.07 6.42
CA VAL A 94 -0.99 5.79 5.15
C VAL A 94 -2.39 5.66 4.56
N PHE A 95 -2.89 6.73 3.95
CA PHE A 95 -4.16 6.76 3.24
C PHE A 95 -3.95 7.06 1.76
N PHE A 96 -4.43 6.18 0.90
CA PHE A 96 -4.56 6.39 -0.54
C PHE A 96 -5.93 6.99 -0.82
N ARG A 97 -5.97 8.30 -1.05
CA ARG A 97 -7.19 9.05 -1.39
C ARG A 97 -7.30 9.15 -2.90
N ILE A 98 -8.42 8.69 -3.45
CA ILE A 98 -8.69 8.72 -4.89
C ILE A 98 -9.79 9.75 -5.13
N ASP A 99 -9.45 10.81 -5.87
CA ASP A 99 -10.37 11.92 -6.18
C ASP A 99 -11.39 11.55 -7.26
N GLY A 100 -12.35 12.44 -7.53
CA GLY A 100 -13.41 12.19 -8.52
C GLY A 100 -12.90 11.93 -9.95
N ALA A 101 -11.68 12.37 -10.28
CA ALA A 101 -11.04 12.12 -11.56
C ALA A 101 -10.20 10.84 -11.58
N GLY A 102 -10.05 10.15 -10.44
CA GLY A 102 -9.27 8.93 -10.29
C GLY A 102 -7.79 9.16 -9.91
N ARG A 103 -7.39 10.39 -9.60
CA ARG A 103 -6.01 10.71 -9.19
C ARG A 103 -5.79 10.26 -7.75
N ILE A 104 -4.56 9.81 -7.47
CA ILE A 104 -4.18 9.29 -6.17
C ILE A 104 -3.41 10.37 -5.41
N ALA A 105 -3.91 10.73 -4.22
CA ALA A 105 -3.21 11.52 -3.23
C ALA A 105 -2.88 10.64 -2.02
N ILE A 106 -1.65 10.75 -1.53
CA ILE A 106 -1.17 9.99 -0.37
C ILE A 106 -1.12 10.92 0.82
N THR A 107 -1.75 10.53 1.91
CA THR A 107 -1.73 11.28 3.18
C THR A 107 -1.36 10.36 4.33
N GLU A 108 -0.76 10.91 5.35
CA GLU A 108 -0.13 10.15 6.44
C GLU A 108 -0.73 10.58 7.78
N ASN A 109 -0.84 9.65 8.73
CA ASN A 109 -1.21 9.95 10.11
C ASN A 109 -0.22 9.35 11.08
#